data_AF-A0A7J8RDA1-F1
#
_entry.id   AF-A0A7J8RDA1-F1
#
_cell.length_a   1.000
_cell.length_b   1.000
_cell.length_c   1.000
_cell.angle_alpha   90.00
_cell.angle_beta   90.00
_cell.angle_gamma   90.00
#
_symmetry.space_group_name_H-M   'P 1'
#
loop_
_entity.id
_entity.type
_entity.pdbx_description
1 polymer ?
#
loop_
_entity_poly.entity_id
_entity_poly.type
_entity_poly.pdbx_seq_one_letter_code
_entity_poly.pdbx_strand_id
1 'polypeptide(L)'
;MPEKGTPEYAELEKNPEKVFFRIMSSQLQSLTVITVVETLSNHASDEVYLGQRTPNWTTDAVPLQASDAFNRRLAEIEGEILKMNIDKKLKNRVGPVNVPYNLLHPTGEIGISGKGIPNSISI
;
A
#
# COMPACT_ATOMS: atom_id res chain seq x y z
N MET A 1 -30.37 -3.70 -4.34
CA MET A 1 -30.83 -2.58 -5.19
C MET A 1 -32.30 -2.36 -4.93
N PRO A 2 -32.79 -1.10 -4.85
CA PRO A 2 -34.21 -0.86 -4.68
C PRO A 2 -34.99 -1.28 -5.94
N GLU A 3 -36.23 -1.74 -5.75
CA GLU A 3 -37.10 -2.23 -6.82
C GLU A 3 -37.86 -1.07 -7.49
N LYS A 4 -38.11 -1.17 -8.80
CA LYS A 4 -38.88 -0.14 -9.53
C LYS A 4 -40.27 0.05 -8.90
N GLY A 5 -40.66 1.30 -8.71
CA GLY A 5 -41.93 1.68 -8.09
C GLY A 5 -41.89 1.82 -6.56
N THR A 6 -40.74 1.56 -5.91
CA THR A 6 -40.55 1.80 -4.48
C THR A 6 -40.11 3.25 -4.18
N PRO A 7 -40.38 3.78 -2.97
CA PRO A 7 -39.86 5.07 -2.54
C PRO A 7 -38.34 5.16 -2.61
N GLU A 8 -37.63 4.07 -2.29
CA GLU A 8 -36.16 3.98 -2.34
C GLU A 8 -35.63 4.07 -3.77
N TYR A 9 -36.37 3.54 -4.76
CA TYR A 9 -36.00 3.68 -6.17
C TYR A 9 -36.20 5.12 -6.66
N ALA A 10 -37.27 5.79 -6.23
CA ALA A 10 -37.47 7.21 -6.50
C ALA A 10 -36.41 8.09 -5.80
N GLU A 11 -35.97 7.72 -4.59
CA GLU A 11 -34.87 8.38 -3.88
C GLU A 11 -33.53 8.19 -4.62
N LEU A 12 -33.28 7.02 -5.19
CA LEU A 12 -32.08 6.76 -5.99
C LEU A 12 -32.01 7.64 -7.25
N GLU A 13 -33.13 7.82 -7.96
CA GLU A 13 -33.18 8.70 -9.13
C GLU A 13 -32.97 10.18 -8.77
N LYS A 14 -33.48 10.61 -7.61
CA LYS A 14 -33.41 12.02 -7.17
C LYS A 14 -32.11 12.37 -6.44
N ASN A 15 -31.59 11.46 -5.62
CA ASN A 15 -30.40 11.66 -4.79
C ASN A 15 -29.60 10.35 -4.65
N PRO A 16 -28.83 9.99 -5.68
CA PRO A 16 -28.06 8.75 -5.67
C PRO A 16 -26.98 8.71 -4.58
N GLU A 17 -26.41 9.85 -4.19
CA GLU A 17 -25.40 9.93 -3.13
C GLU A 17 -25.97 9.53 -1.76
N LYS A 18 -27.18 10.00 -1.43
CA LYS A 18 -27.84 9.63 -0.17
C LYS A 18 -28.15 8.14 -0.11
N VAL A 19 -28.61 7.56 -1.21
CA VAL A 19 -28.86 6.12 -1.29
C VAL A 19 -27.55 5.34 -1.20
N PHE A 20 -26.48 5.82 -1.83
CA PHE A 20 -25.14 5.24 -1.72
C PHE A 20 -24.67 5.19 -0.26
N PHE A 21 -24.73 6.31 0.47
CA PHE A 21 -24.33 6.33 1.89
C PHE A 21 -25.22 5.49 2.80
N ARG A 22 -26.50 5.26 2.45
CA ARG A 22 -27.39 4.33 3.16
C ARG A 22 -26.99 2.86 3.01
N ILE A 23 -26.36 2.50 1.90
CA ILE A 23 -25.91 1.12 1.59
C ILE A 23 -24.52 0.85 2.18
N MET A 24 -23.69 1.89 2.29
CA MET A 24 -22.35 1.81 2.87
C MET A 24 -22.39 1.68 4.40
N SER A 25 -21.22 1.40 4.99
CA SER A 25 -21.02 1.41 6.44
C SER A 25 -21.53 2.71 7.06
N SER A 26 -22.09 2.63 8.27
CA SER A 26 -22.49 3.83 9.01
C SER A 26 -21.28 4.72 9.31
N GLN A 27 -21.52 5.99 9.64
CA GLN A 27 -20.44 6.93 9.94
C GLN A 27 -19.53 6.45 11.08
N LEU A 28 -20.12 5.92 12.17
CA LEU A 28 -19.35 5.39 13.30
C LEU A 28 -18.49 4.19 12.89
N GLN A 29 -19.05 3.25 12.13
CA GLN A 29 -18.31 2.08 11.64
C GLN A 29 -17.19 2.49 10.69
N SER A 30 -17.44 3.45 9.81
CA SER A 30 -16.46 3.98 8.86
C SER A 30 -15.28 4.62 9.59
N LEU A 31 -15.55 5.40 10.65
CA LEU A 31 -14.50 6.00 11.48
C LEU A 31 -13.63 4.92 12.12
N THR A 32 -14.23 3.88 12.71
CA THR A 32 -13.49 2.76 13.31
C THR A 32 -12.60 2.06 12.28
N VAL A 33 -13.13 1.76 11.10
CA VAL A 33 -12.37 1.08 10.04
C VAL A 33 -11.22 1.94 9.55
N ILE A 34 -11.42 3.25 9.34
CA ILE A 34 -10.36 4.16 8.90
C ILE A 34 -9.23 4.20 9.92
N THR A 35 -9.52 4.33 11.21
CA THR A 35 -8.49 4.33 12.27
C THR A 35 -7.71 3.02 12.32
N VAL A 36 -8.39 1.89 12.15
CA VAL A 36 -7.72 0.57 12.11
C VAL A 36 -6.82 0.46 10.88
N VAL A 37 -7.32 0.81 9.69
CA VAL A 37 -6.53 0.74 8.45
C VAL A 37 -5.35 1.71 8.50
N GLU A 38 -5.54 2.92 9.03
CA GLU A 38 -4.46 3.89 9.24
C GLU A 38 -3.35 3.33 10.12
N THR A 39 -3.72 2.66 11.22
CA THR A 39 -2.78 2.01 12.13
C THR A 39 -2.03 0.88 11.42
N LEU A 40 -2.74 0.01 10.70
CA LEU A 40 -2.18 -1.14 9.98
C LEU A 40 -1.43 -0.77 8.69
N SER A 41 -1.48 0.50 8.27
CA SER A 41 -0.74 0.99 7.09
C SER A 41 0.50 1.77 7.48
N ASN A 42 0.81 1.86 8.78
CA ASN A 42 1.85 2.72 9.32
C ASN A 42 3.11 1.90 9.62
N HIS A 43 4.23 2.31 9.02
CA HIS A 43 5.52 1.69 9.24
C HIS A 43 6.18 2.25 10.50
N ALA A 44 6.52 1.36 11.44
CA ALA A 44 7.20 1.71 12.68
C ALA A 44 8.60 2.30 12.42
N SER A 45 9.09 3.13 13.35
CA SER A 45 10.40 3.78 13.23
C SER A 45 11.58 2.81 13.28
N ASP A 46 11.38 1.64 13.88
CA ASP A 46 12.35 0.57 14.09
C ASP A 46 12.12 -0.63 13.15
N GLU A 47 11.29 -0.47 12.12
CA GLU A 47 11.06 -1.51 11.12
C GLU A 47 12.36 -1.94 10.40
N VAL A 48 12.49 -3.24 10.14
CA VAL A 48 13.60 -3.84 9.41
C VAL A 48 13.11 -4.33 8.06
N TYR A 49 13.46 -3.58 7.02
CA TYR A 49 13.04 -3.84 5.65
C TYR A 49 13.80 -4.99 5.00
N LEU A 50 13.24 -5.50 3.91
CA LEU A 50 13.84 -6.53 3.08
C LEU A 50 15.27 -6.15 2.67
N GLY A 51 16.21 -7.04 2.94
CA GLY A 51 17.64 -6.81 2.67
C GLY A 51 18.41 -6.18 3.84
N GLN A 52 17.70 -5.59 4.80
CA GLN A 52 18.29 -5.11 6.04
C GLN A 52 18.36 -6.24 7.08
N ARG A 53 19.38 -6.19 7.92
CA ARG A 53 19.58 -7.09 9.07
C ARG A 53 20.23 -6.34 10.22
N THR A 54 20.15 -6.89 11.41
CA THR A 54 20.92 -6.40 12.56
C THR A 54 22.42 -6.47 12.27
N PRO A 55 23.22 -5.46 12.67
CA PRO A 55 24.67 -5.49 12.50
C PRO A 55 25.31 -6.72 13.14
N ASN A 56 26.44 -7.17 12.60
CA ASN A 56 27.27 -8.26 13.15
C ASN A 56 26.51 -9.59 13.37
N TRP A 57 25.48 -9.88 12.56
CA TRP A 57 24.73 -11.13 12.64
C TRP A 57 25.55 -12.38 12.26
N THR A 58 26.67 -12.19 11.56
CA THR A 58 27.70 -13.20 11.28
C THR A 58 29.03 -12.54 10.98
N THR A 59 30.13 -13.28 11.11
CA THR A 59 31.48 -12.91 10.66
C THR A 59 31.91 -13.65 9.39
N ASP A 60 31.08 -14.59 8.90
CA ASP A 60 31.42 -15.42 7.75
C ASP A 60 31.35 -14.61 6.46
N ALA A 61 32.43 -14.61 5.68
CA ALA A 61 32.53 -13.80 4.48
C ALA A 61 31.49 -14.17 3.40
N VAL A 62 31.16 -15.46 3.27
CA VAL A 62 30.28 -15.96 2.20
C VAL A 62 28.83 -15.45 2.37
N PRO A 63 28.16 -15.62 3.54
CA PRO A 63 26.83 -15.05 3.74
C PRO A 63 26.81 -13.52 3.66
N LEU A 64 27.87 -12.83 4.12
CA LEU A 64 27.96 -11.37 4.00
C LEU A 64 27.99 -10.93 2.54
N GLN A 65 28.83 -11.55 1.71
CA GLN A 65 28.90 -11.25 0.28
C GLN A 65 27.58 -11.55 -0.45
N ALA A 66 26.89 -12.63 -0.09
CA ALA A 66 25.59 -12.96 -0.64
C ALA A 66 24.51 -11.92 -0.25
N SER A 67 24.55 -11.44 1.01
CA SER A 67 23.65 -10.38 1.48
C SER A 67 23.90 -9.06 0.73
N ASP A 68 25.16 -8.71 0.46
CA ASP A 68 25.50 -7.51 -0.32
C ASP A 68 25.01 -7.62 -1.77
N ALA A 69 25.17 -8.78 -2.40
CA ALA A 69 24.66 -9.03 -3.75
C ALA A 69 23.12 -8.93 -3.79
N PHE A 70 22.44 -9.47 -2.78
CA PHE A 70 20.99 -9.35 -2.64
C PHE A 70 20.55 -7.89 -2.53
N ASN A 71 21.18 -7.09 -1.67
CA ASN A 71 20.88 -5.67 -1.51
C ASN A 71 21.11 -4.86 -2.80
N ARG A 72 22.17 -5.15 -3.55
CA ARG A 72 22.40 -4.52 -4.87
C ARG A 72 21.28 -4.84 -5.84
N ARG A 73 20.81 -6.09 -5.87
CA ARG A 73 19.70 -6.47 -6.75
C ARG A 73 18.40 -5.78 -6.35
N LEU A 74 18.13 -5.61 -5.05
CA LEU A 74 16.96 -4.84 -4.59
C LEU A 74 17.01 -3.39 -5.06
N ALA A 75 18.16 -2.72 -4.97
CA ALA A 75 18.33 -1.35 -5.46
C ALA A 75 18.14 -1.22 -6.98
N GLU A 76 18.55 -2.22 -7.76
CA GLU A 76 18.25 -2.27 -9.20
C GLU A 76 16.75 -2.37 -9.46
N ILE A 77 16.06 -3.25 -8.73
CA ILE A 77 14.60 -3.45 -8.83
C ILE A 77 13.84 -2.18 -8.45
N GLU A 78 14.29 -1.42 -7.45
CA GLU A 78 13.73 -0.11 -7.11
C GLU A 78 13.78 0.83 -8.32
N GLY A 79 14.94 0.92 -8.98
CA GLY A 79 15.11 1.71 -10.18
C GLY A 79 14.21 1.24 -11.34
N GLU A 80 14.03 -0.07 -11.50
CA GLU A 80 13.09 -0.65 -12.48
C GLU A 80 11.63 -0.27 -12.17
N ILE A 81 11.20 -0.33 -10.90
CA ILE A 81 9.85 0.07 -10.46
C ILE A 81 9.58 1.55 -10.76
N LEU A 82 10.53 2.42 -10.43
CA LEU A 82 10.40 3.86 -10.69
C LEU A 82 10.31 4.15 -12.18
N LYS A 83 11.13 3.50 -13.01
CA LYS A 83 11.06 3.60 -14.48
C LYS A 83 9.70 3.14 -15.01
N MET A 84 9.16 2.03 -14.49
CA MET A 84 7.83 1.56 -14.87
C MET A 84 6.74 2.55 -14.48
N ASN A 85 6.84 3.18 -13.31
CA ASN A 85 5.85 4.16 -12.83
C ASN A 85 5.79 5.44 -13.67
N ILE A 86 6.88 5.82 -14.34
CA ILE A 86 6.92 6.99 -15.24
C ILE A 86 6.61 6.64 -16.71
N ASP A 87 6.60 5.35 -17.07
CA ASP A 87 6.29 4.91 -18.43
C ASP A 87 4.80 5.09 -18.73
N LYS A 88 4.49 6.04 -19.61
CA LYS A 88 3.13 6.35 -20.05
C LYS A 88 2.42 5.19 -20.74
N LYS A 89 3.15 4.20 -21.26
CA LYS A 89 2.56 2.96 -21.81
C LYS A 89 1.96 2.10 -20.70
N LEU A 90 2.49 2.17 -19.48
CA LEU A 90 2.05 1.40 -18.31
C LEU A 90 1.02 2.17 -17.47
N LYS A 91 -0.02 2.70 -18.11
CA LYS A 91 -1.06 3.55 -17.49
C LYS A 91 -1.70 2.99 -16.21
N ASN A 92 -1.78 1.66 -16.07
CA ASN A 92 -2.38 1.00 -14.90
C ASN A 92 -1.53 1.13 -13.63
N ARG A 93 -0.26 1.54 -13.76
CA ARG A 93 0.62 1.77 -12.61
C ARG A 93 0.33 3.05 -11.86
N VAL A 94 -0.41 3.99 -12.47
CA VAL A 94 -0.73 5.31 -11.88
C VAL A 94 -2.24 5.54 -11.86
N GLY A 95 -2.92 5.15 -12.95
CA GLY A 95 -4.36 5.25 -13.07
C GLY A 95 -4.90 6.68 -13.05
N PRO A 96 -6.23 6.85 -13.03
CA PRO A 96 -6.87 8.17 -13.05
C PRO A 96 -6.71 8.94 -11.73
N VAL A 97 -6.33 8.26 -10.65
CA VAL A 97 -6.13 8.86 -9.32
C VAL A 97 -4.72 9.42 -9.10
N ASN A 98 -3.82 9.29 -10.10
CA ASN A 98 -2.45 9.80 -10.06
C ASN A 98 -1.60 9.27 -8.89
N VAL A 99 -1.81 8.00 -8.50
CA VAL A 99 -1.05 7.36 -7.42
C VAL A 99 -0.15 6.26 -8.02
N PRO A 100 1.17 6.47 -8.09
CA PRO A 100 2.10 5.46 -8.61
C PRO A 100 2.14 4.21 -7.73
N TYR A 101 2.22 3.04 -8.37
CA TYR A 101 2.30 1.76 -7.68
C TYR A 101 3.71 1.54 -7.10
N ASN A 102 3.85 1.82 -5.80
CA ASN A 102 5.10 1.68 -5.04
C ASN A 102 5.01 0.62 -3.92
N LEU A 103 3.89 -0.10 -3.78
CA LEU A 103 3.69 -1.08 -2.70
C LEU A 103 4.73 -2.21 -2.66
N LEU A 104 5.43 -2.46 -3.77
CA LEU A 104 6.52 -3.44 -3.88
C LEU A 104 7.90 -2.80 -4.01
N HIS A 105 8.04 -1.52 -3.66
CA HIS A 105 9.34 -0.85 -3.58
C HIS A 105 10.05 -1.27 -2.28
N PRO A 106 11.20 -1.97 -2.32
CA PRO A 106 11.84 -2.56 -1.14
C PRO A 106 12.09 -1.59 0.02
N THR A 107 12.72 -0.44 -0.24
CA THR A 107 13.01 0.55 0.81
C THR A 107 11.74 1.24 1.25
N GLY A 108 11.49 1.22 2.56
CA GLY A 108 10.38 1.92 3.18
C GLY A 108 10.77 3.23 3.84
N GLU A 109 9.77 3.84 4.45
CA GLU A 109 9.85 5.11 5.17
C GLU A 109 8.83 5.07 6.31
N ILE A 110 9.20 5.65 7.45
CA ILE A 110 8.37 5.69 8.67
C ILE A 110 7.02 6.35 8.34
N GLY A 111 5.93 5.84 8.91
CA GLY A 111 4.60 6.36 8.65
C GLY A 111 3.87 5.64 7.51
N ILE A 112 2.84 6.29 6.99
CA ILE A 112 2.01 5.79 5.89
C ILE A 112 2.64 6.25 4.57
N SER A 113 3.64 5.51 4.12
CA SER A 113 4.50 5.90 2.98
C SER A 113 4.08 5.32 1.63
N GLY A 114 3.21 4.30 1.62
CA GLY A 114 2.76 3.62 0.39
C GLY A 114 3.87 2.86 -0.34
N LYS A 115 4.94 2.49 0.39
CA LYS A 115 6.11 1.75 -0.09
C LYS A 115 6.80 1.03 1.08
N GLY A 116 7.79 0.20 0.77
CA GLY A 116 8.57 -0.53 1.75
C GLY A 116 8.08 -1.95 1.93
N ILE A 117 9.00 -2.90 1.87
CA ILE A 117 8.71 -4.32 2.11
C ILE A 117 9.37 -4.72 3.43
N PRO A 118 8.60 -4.94 4.51
CA PRO A 118 9.15 -5.49 5.76
C PRO A 118 9.72 -6.91 5.55
N ASN A 119 10.68 -7.31 6.39
CA ASN A 119 11.17 -8.70 6.39
C ASN A 119 10.12 -9.72 6.88
N SER A 120 9.10 -9.27 7.61
CA SER A 120 8.14 -10.11 8.32
C SER A 120 6.73 -9.55 8.26
N ILE A 121 5.75 -10.30 8.77
CA ILE A 121 4.43 -9.77 9.09
C ILE A 121 4.56 -9.02 10.42
N SER A 122 4.98 -7.77 10.33
CA SER A 122 5.22 -6.85 11.44
C SER A 122 4.18 -5.73 11.52
N ILE A 123 3.19 -5.76 10.62
CA ILE A 123 2.02 -4.90 10.65
C ILE A 123 0.73 -5.71 10.47
#